data_AF-A0AAD1ITY3-F1
#
_entry.id   AF-A0AAD1ITY3-F1
#
_cell.length_a   1.000
_cell.length_b   1.000
_cell.length_c   1.000
_cell.angle_alpha   90.00
_cell.angle_beta   90.00
_cell.angle_gamma   90.00
#
_symmetry.space_group_name_H-M   'P 1'
#
loop_
_entity.id
_entity.type
_entity.pdbx_description
1 polymer ?
#
loop_
_entity_poly.entity_id
_entity_poly.type
_entity_poly.pdbx_seq_one_letter_code
_entity_poly.pdbx_strand_id
1 'polypeptide(L)'
;MLEYTHIEGLSSADVVRLRETYEPLTESVRALIDATIRTQADAGTVAAARAEIDAVTARLRSRQLDGAFGVQFTSDGDQMPWGNPVVGIRNPVAPPLVIHRDENDRVSTDFDLGAAYEGPPGHVHGGVAALVLDHVLGEAASDRRTPRLTGTITMRYLRTTRLGRLHAEAQIARVEGIKAFVVGHLADEDGVTVEAEGVFIKPRWAREEA
;
A
#
# COMPACT_ATOMS: atom_id res chain seq x y z
N MET A 1 19.90 -9.15 -1.79
CA MET A 1 19.84 -7.69 -1.62
C MET A 1 18.59 -7.25 -2.38
N LEU A 2 17.79 -6.30 -1.87
CA LEU A 2 16.67 -5.78 -2.67
C LEU A 2 17.30 -5.07 -3.88
N GLU A 3 17.07 -5.58 -5.09
CA GLU A 3 17.50 -4.91 -6.31
C GLU A 3 16.51 -3.78 -6.59
N TYR A 4 16.97 -2.55 -6.38
CA TYR A 4 16.21 -1.36 -6.70
C TYR A 4 16.34 -1.08 -8.20
N THR A 5 15.22 -1.09 -8.93
CA THR A 5 15.21 -0.79 -10.36
C THR A 5 15.35 0.72 -10.56
N HIS A 6 16.58 1.18 -10.81
CA HIS A 6 16.83 2.56 -11.21
C HIS A 6 16.39 2.75 -12.67
N ILE A 7 15.32 3.54 -12.89
CA ILE A 7 15.04 4.11 -14.20
C ILE A 7 15.75 5.47 -14.23
N GLU A 8 16.88 5.54 -14.93
CA GLU A 8 17.55 6.82 -15.16
C GLU A 8 16.64 7.80 -15.92
N GLY A 9 16.55 9.05 -15.45
CA GLY A 9 16.07 10.18 -16.27
C GLY A 9 14.58 10.52 -16.24
N LEU A 10 13.79 10.07 -15.24
CA LEU A 10 12.40 10.53 -15.09
C LEU A 10 12.34 11.88 -14.38
N SER A 11 12.02 12.95 -15.13
CA SER A 11 11.77 14.26 -14.54
C SER A 11 10.47 14.28 -13.73
N SER A 12 10.32 15.23 -12.80
CA SER A 12 9.05 15.49 -12.11
C SER A 12 7.85 15.64 -13.07
N ALA A 13 8.04 16.26 -14.24
CA ALA A 13 7.00 16.38 -15.26
C ALA A 13 6.64 15.02 -15.92
N ASP A 14 7.62 14.14 -16.12
CA ASP A 14 7.37 12.79 -16.63
C ASP A 14 6.57 11.96 -15.63
N VAL A 15 6.85 12.11 -14.33
CA VAL A 15 6.12 11.42 -13.25
C VAL A 15 4.65 11.82 -13.24
N VAL A 16 4.36 13.13 -13.34
CA VAL A 16 2.98 13.64 -13.44
C VAL A 16 2.28 13.05 -14.65
N ARG A 17 2.90 13.10 -15.83
CA ARG A 17 2.34 12.54 -17.07
C ARG A 17 2.07 11.04 -16.95
N LEU A 18 3.00 10.28 -16.37
CA LEU A 18 2.86 8.85 -16.15
C LEU A 18 1.71 8.56 -15.16
N ARG A 19 1.56 9.36 -14.10
CA ARG A 19 0.47 9.23 -13.14
C ARG A 19 -0.88 9.48 -13.80
N GLU A 20 -1.03 10.58 -14.53
CA GLU A 20 -2.22 10.91 -15.33
C GLU A 20 -2.60 9.80 -16.33
N THR A 21 -1.61 9.04 -16.80
CA THR A 21 -1.83 7.93 -17.73
C THR A 21 -2.30 6.66 -17.02
N TYR A 22 -1.65 6.26 -15.93
CA TYR A 22 -1.82 4.93 -15.34
C TYR A 22 -2.73 4.86 -14.12
N GLU A 23 -2.89 5.97 -13.38
CA GLU A 23 -3.78 6.02 -12.22
C GLU A 23 -5.26 5.81 -12.63
N PRO A 24 -5.81 6.49 -13.66
CA PRO A 24 -7.20 6.27 -14.07
C PRO A 24 -7.49 4.85 -14.58
N LEU A 25 -6.51 4.23 -15.25
CA LEU A 25 -6.60 2.82 -15.63
C LEU A 25 -6.73 1.94 -14.39
N THR A 26 -5.93 2.20 -13.36
CA THR A 26 -5.93 1.41 -12.12
C THR A 26 -7.21 1.64 -11.32
N GLU A 27 -7.72 2.86 -11.27
CA GLU A 27 -9.05 3.18 -10.70
C GLU A 27 -10.17 2.41 -11.39
N SER A 28 -10.14 2.33 -12.72
CA SER A 28 -11.11 1.54 -13.50
C SER A 28 -11.04 0.05 -13.12
N VAL A 29 -9.83 -0.48 -12.89
CA VAL A 29 -9.64 -1.87 -12.44
C VAL A 29 -10.11 -2.06 -10.99
N ARG A 30 -9.92 -1.08 -10.09
CA ARG A 30 -10.47 -1.14 -8.72
C ARG A 30 -12.00 -1.21 -8.73
N ALA A 31 -12.64 -0.39 -9.57
CA ALA A 31 -14.08 -0.45 -9.78
C ALA A 31 -14.52 -1.81 -10.34
N LEU A 32 -13.74 -2.39 -11.26
CA LEU A 32 -14.00 -3.72 -11.80
C LEU A 32 -13.85 -4.84 -10.75
N ILE A 33 -12.88 -4.76 -9.85
CA ILE A 33 -12.72 -5.72 -8.74
C ILE A 33 -13.99 -5.73 -7.89
N ASP A 34 -14.44 -4.54 -7.46
CA ASP A 34 -15.66 -4.39 -6.69
C ASP A 34 -16.89 -4.93 -7.43
N ALA A 35 -17.06 -4.56 -8.71
CA ALA A 35 -18.17 -5.03 -9.53
C ALA A 35 -18.15 -6.56 -9.71
N THR A 36 -16.97 -7.16 -9.88
CA THR A 36 -16.80 -8.62 -10.02
C THR A 36 -17.24 -9.36 -8.76
N ILE A 37 -16.99 -8.80 -7.58
CA ILE A 37 -17.40 -9.39 -6.30
C ILE A 37 -18.91 -9.32 -6.10
N ARG A 38 -19.55 -8.20 -6.50
CA ARG A 38 -20.94 -7.89 -6.12
C ARG A 38 -21.98 -8.12 -7.21
N THR A 39 -21.57 -8.39 -8.45
CA THR A 39 -22.49 -8.52 -9.58
C THR A 39 -23.46 -9.70 -9.43
N GLN A 40 -24.71 -9.48 -9.86
CA GLN A 40 -25.74 -10.51 -10.04
C GLN A 40 -26.22 -10.58 -11.49
N ALA A 41 -25.40 -10.08 -12.43
CA ALA A 41 -25.73 -10.08 -13.85
C ALA A 41 -25.91 -11.50 -14.40
N ASP A 42 -26.69 -11.62 -15.48
CA ASP A 42 -26.95 -12.89 -16.14
C ASP A 42 -25.70 -13.45 -16.84
N ALA A 43 -25.76 -14.74 -17.20
CA ALA A 43 -24.65 -15.45 -17.80
C ALA A 43 -24.16 -14.84 -19.14
N GLY A 44 -25.05 -14.24 -19.93
CA GLY A 44 -24.70 -13.57 -21.18
C GLY A 44 -23.88 -12.32 -20.94
N THR A 45 -24.33 -11.48 -20.00
CA THR A 45 -23.61 -10.28 -19.56
C THR A 45 -22.23 -10.62 -19.00
N VAL A 46 -22.12 -11.65 -18.14
CA VAL A 46 -20.83 -12.10 -17.59
C VAL A 46 -19.88 -12.60 -18.68
N ALA A 47 -20.38 -13.34 -19.67
CA ALA A 47 -19.57 -13.84 -20.79
C ALA A 47 -19.03 -12.69 -21.66
N ALA A 48 -19.86 -11.68 -21.95
CA ALA A 48 -19.45 -10.50 -22.70
C ALA A 48 -18.38 -9.69 -21.94
N ALA A 49 -18.60 -9.40 -20.66
CA ALA A 49 -17.64 -8.69 -19.82
C ALA A 49 -16.29 -9.42 -19.75
N ARG A 50 -16.31 -10.75 -19.60
CA ARG A 50 -15.07 -11.56 -19.62
C ARG A 50 -14.30 -11.40 -20.93
N ALA A 51 -14.97 -11.49 -22.08
CA ALA A 51 -14.32 -11.35 -23.38
C ALA A 51 -13.67 -9.96 -23.55
N GLU A 52 -14.34 -8.90 -23.08
CA GLU A 52 -13.78 -7.55 -23.09
C GLU A 52 -12.56 -7.41 -22.18
N ILE A 53 -12.63 -7.94 -20.96
CA ILE A 53 -11.51 -7.95 -19.99
C ILE A 53 -10.31 -8.70 -20.56
N ASP A 54 -10.54 -9.87 -21.19
CA ASP A 54 -9.49 -10.66 -21.82
C ASP A 54 -8.84 -9.87 -22.98
N ALA A 55 -9.64 -9.20 -23.81
CA ALA A 55 -9.15 -8.39 -24.92
C ALA A 55 -8.38 -7.14 -24.46
N VAL A 56 -8.83 -6.46 -23.39
CA VAL A 56 -8.12 -5.32 -22.79
C VAL A 56 -6.81 -5.80 -22.17
N THR A 57 -6.83 -6.92 -21.46
CA THR A 57 -5.64 -7.53 -20.86
C THR A 57 -4.61 -7.87 -21.92
N ALA A 58 -5.00 -8.50 -23.03
CA ALA A 58 -4.10 -8.79 -24.15
C ALA A 58 -3.46 -7.52 -24.75
N ARG A 59 -4.25 -6.44 -24.90
CA ARG A 59 -3.75 -5.14 -25.39
C ARG A 59 -2.72 -4.53 -24.42
N LEU A 60 -2.99 -4.52 -23.12
CA LEU A 60 -2.06 -4.02 -22.11
C LEU A 60 -0.77 -4.87 -22.04
N ARG A 61 -0.86 -6.17 -22.37
CA ARG A 61 0.29 -7.08 -22.42
C ARG A 61 1.16 -6.94 -23.67
N SER A 62 0.75 -6.18 -24.68
CA SER A 62 1.54 -5.97 -25.90
C SER A 62 2.90 -5.31 -25.66
N ARG A 63 3.03 -4.55 -24.56
CA ARG A 63 4.29 -3.97 -24.08
C ARG A 63 4.31 -3.94 -22.55
N GLN A 64 5.14 -4.77 -21.94
CA GLN A 64 5.27 -4.87 -20.49
C GLN A 64 6.74 -4.77 -20.05
N LEU A 65 6.93 -4.49 -18.76
CA LEU A 65 8.24 -4.62 -18.13
C LEU A 65 8.61 -6.10 -18.03
N ASP A 66 9.90 -6.38 -18.15
CA ASP A 66 10.44 -7.68 -17.75
C ASP A 66 10.56 -7.72 -16.22
N GLY A 67 10.11 -8.80 -15.59
CA GLY A 67 10.21 -8.98 -14.14
C GLY A 67 9.26 -8.11 -13.31
N ALA A 68 9.68 -7.75 -12.09
CA ALA A 68 8.86 -7.03 -11.12
C ALA A 68 8.95 -5.49 -11.30
N PHE A 69 7.90 -4.77 -10.89
CA PHE A 69 7.88 -3.30 -10.96
C PHE A 69 8.98 -2.64 -10.10
N GLY A 70 9.25 -3.21 -8.91
CA GLY A 70 10.23 -2.69 -7.96
C GLY A 70 9.84 -1.35 -7.34
N VAL A 71 10.83 -0.62 -6.85
CA VAL A 71 10.72 0.80 -6.50
C VAL A 71 11.53 1.57 -7.53
N GLN A 72 10.86 2.45 -8.28
CA GLN A 72 11.51 3.32 -9.26
C GLN A 72 11.85 4.65 -8.60
N PHE A 73 12.83 5.37 -9.14
CA PHE A 73 13.28 6.65 -8.61
C PHE A 73 13.19 7.74 -9.68
N THR A 74 12.79 8.94 -9.27
CA THR A 74 12.84 10.14 -10.13
C THR A 74 14.27 10.67 -10.21
N SER A 75 14.53 11.58 -11.16
CA SER A 75 15.81 12.32 -11.24
C SER A 75 16.12 13.10 -9.95
N ASP A 76 15.06 13.47 -9.22
CA ASP A 76 15.12 14.27 -7.99
C ASP A 76 15.25 13.37 -6.74
N GLY A 77 15.32 12.04 -6.93
CA GLY A 77 15.51 11.05 -5.87
C GLY A 77 14.22 10.61 -5.17
N ASP A 78 13.05 11.02 -5.67
CA ASP A 78 11.77 10.61 -5.10
C ASP A 78 11.45 9.16 -5.47
N GLN A 79 10.93 8.40 -4.51
CA GLN A 79 10.55 7.01 -4.69
C GLN A 79 9.16 6.89 -5.32
N MET A 80 9.02 5.96 -6.25
CA MET A 80 7.78 5.62 -6.95
C MET A 80 7.44 4.15 -6.68
N PRO A 81 6.91 3.81 -5.49
CA PRO A 81 6.51 2.44 -5.15
C PRO A 81 5.16 2.08 -5.79
N TRP A 82 4.96 2.38 -7.08
CA TRP A 82 3.64 2.34 -7.71
C TRP A 82 3.03 0.93 -7.83
N GLY A 83 3.86 -0.12 -7.73
CA GLY A 83 3.39 -1.51 -7.63
C GLY A 83 3.10 -2.00 -6.21
N ASN A 84 3.37 -1.19 -5.18
CA ASN A 84 3.19 -1.58 -3.78
C ASN A 84 1.72 -1.92 -3.45
N PRO A 85 1.44 -2.97 -2.66
CA PRO A 85 0.08 -3.41 -2.37
C PRO A 85 -0.72 -2.52 -1.41
N VAL A 86 -0.13 -1.44 -0.90
CA VAL A 86 -0.77 -0.54 0.09
C VAL A 86 -0.87 0.89 -0.45
N VAL A 87 0.20 1.43 -1.01
CA VAL A 87 0.26 2.81 -1.53
C VAL A 87 0.33 2.89 -3.06
N GLY A 88 0.47 1.75 -3.73
CA GLY A 88 0.79 1.70 -5.15
C GLY A 88 -0.35 2.17 -6.04
N ILE A 89 -0.18 3.32 -6.69
CA ILE A 89 -1.19 3.86 -7.61
C ILE A 89 -1.42 2.98 -8.86
N ARG A 90 -0.46 2.11 -9.22
CA ARG A 90 -0.56 1.13 -10.32
C ARG A 90 -0.91 -0.29 -9.84
N ASN A 91 -1.23 -0.45 -8.56
CA ASN A 91 -1.69 -1.71 -8.01
C ASN A 91 -3.18 -1.59 -7.64
N PRO A 92 -4.08 -2.30 -8.34
CA PRO A 92 -5.51 -2.25 -8.06
C PRO A 92 -5.91 -3.03 -6.79
N VAL A 93 -4.99 -3.81 -6.21
CA VAL A 93 -5.17 -4.39 -4.86
C VAL A 93 -4.90 -3.36 -3.77
N ALA A 94 -4.22 -2.25 -4.07
CA ALA A 94 -3.98 -1.20 -3.09
C ALA A 94 -5.25 -0.35 -2.85
N PRO A 95 -5.57 0.01 -1.58
CA PRO A 95 -6.53 1.06 -1.22
C PRO A 95 -6.13 2.49 -1.61
N PRO A 96 -5.07 2.67 -2.42
CA PRO A 96 -3.88 3.49 -2.16
C PRO A 96 -3.93 4.43 -0.94
N LEU A 97 -3.10 4.16 0.08
CA LEU A 97 -2.94 5.07 1.21
C LEU A 97 -2.20 6.36 0.82
N VAL A 98 -2.63 7.49 1.37
CA VAL A 98 -1.91 8.76 1.30
C VAL A 98 -1.32 9.03 2.68
N ILE A 99 -0.01 8.89 2.77
CA ILE A 99 0.72 8.98 4.03
C ILE A 99 1.00 10.43 4.39
N HIS A 100 0.52 10.85 5.55
CA HIS A 100 0.79 12.15 6.14
C HIS A 100 1.77 12.01 7.30
N ARG A 101 2.75 12.91 7.39
CA ARG A 101 3.68 13.00 8.52
C ARG A 101 3.56 14.37 9.15
N ASP A 102 3.36 14.41 10.47
CA ASP A 102 3.28 15.66 11.22
C ASP A 102 4.67 16.15 11.70
N GLU A 103 4.68 17.29 12.39
CA GLU A 103 5.90 17.90 12.93
C GLU A 103 6.60 17.07 14.02
N ASN A 104 5.90 16.08 14.60
CA ASN A 104 6.41 15.17 15.64
C ASN A 104 6.76 13.79 15.08
N ASP A 105 6.91 13.65 13.76
CA ASP A 105 7.17 12.39 13.06
C ASP A 105 6.09 11.31 13.22
N ARG A 106 4.88 11.69 13.67
CA ARG A 106 3.72 10.81 13.65
C ARG A 106 3.26 10.66 12.20
N VAL A 107 2.99 9.43 11.82
CA VAL A 107 2.43 9.09 10.51
C VAL A 107 0.96 8.76 10.65
N SER A 108 0.13 9.27 9.74
CA SER A 108 -1.29 8.96 9.68
C SER A 108 -1.82 8.87 8.25
N THR A 109 -2.94 8.20 8.08
CA THR A 109 -3.67 8.10 6.80
C THR A 109 -5.13 7.78 7.06
N ASP A 110 -6.00 8.41 6.27
CA ASP A 110 -7.41 8.05 6.17
C ASP A 110 -7.69 7.44 4.80
N PHE A 111 -8.50 6.38 4.77
CA PHE A 111 -8.73 5.59 3.56
C PHE A 111 -10.03 4.78 3.68
N ASP A 112 -10.45 4.18 2.57
CA ASP A 112 -11.68 3.42 2.48
C ASP A 112 -11.40 1.97 2.06
N LEU A 113 -11.90 1.00 2.84
CA LEU A 113 -11.84 -0.42 2.52
C LEU A 113 -13.23 -0.95 2.18
N GLY A 114 -13.45 -1.27 0.91
CA GLY A 114 -14.68 -1.90 0.41
C GLY A 114 -14.63 -3.42 0.30
N ALA A 115 -15.52 -3.99 -0.51
CA ALA A 115 -15.73 -5.43 -0.66
C ALA A 115 -14.46 -6.22 -1.06
N ALA A 116 -13.52 -5.58 -1.77
CA ALA A 116 -12.24 -6.18 -2.15
C ALA A 116 -11.38 -6.64 -0.95
N TYR A 117 -11.65 -6.12 0.25
CA TYR A 117 -10.86 -6.32 1.46
C TYR A 117 -11.63 -7.07 2.55
N GLU A 118 -12.83 -7.54 2.24
CA GLU A 118 -13.72 -8.22 3.16
C GLU A 118 -13.13 -9.58 3.58
N GLY A 119 -13.25 -9.89 4.87
CA GLY A 119 -12.95 -11.22 5.41
C GLY A 119 -14.21 -11.81 6.03
N PRO A 120 -14.50 -11.54 7.32
CA PRO A 120 -15.82 -11.81 7.87
C PRO A 120 -16.88 -10.93 7.19
N PRO A 121 -18.15 -11.37 7.12
CA PRO A 121 -19.22 -10.59 6.52
C PRO A 121 -19.30 -9.15 7.08
N GLY A 122 -19.22 -8.14 6.22
CA GLY A 122 -19.26 -6.72 6.54
C GLY A 122 -17.99 -6.16 7.20
N HIS A 123 -16.92 -6.94 7.30
CA HIS A 123 -15.72 -6.55 8.06
C HIS A 123 -14.43 -6.80 7.28
N VAL A 124 -13.43 -5.97 7.55
CA VAL A 124 -12.09 -6.08 6.96
C VAL A 124 -11.45 -7.41 7.37
N HIS A 125 -10.82 -8.08 6.40
CA HIS A 125 -10.03 -9.27 6.70
C HIS A 125 -8.85 -8.92 7.61
N GLY A 126 -8.62 -9.69 8.68
CA GLY A 126 -7.56 -9.39 9.65
C GLY A 126 -6.16 -9.27 9.03
N GLY A 127 -5.88 -10.07 7.99
CA GLY A 127 -4.64 -9.96 7.21
C GLY A 127 -4.51 -8.67 6.39
N VAL A 128 -5.62 -8.04 5.98
CA VAL A 128 -5.58 -6.72 5.32
C VAL A 128 -5.29 -5.62 6.35
N ALA A 129 -5.88 -5.70 7.54
CA ALA A 129 -5.52 -4.80 8.65
C ALA A 129 -4.03 -4.93 9.01
N ALA A 130 -3.49 -6.16 8.99
CA ALA A 130 -2.06 -6.41 9.17
C ALA A 130 -1.19 -5.80 8.07
N LEU A 131 -1.59 -5.95 6.81
CA LEU A 131 -0.92 -5.36 5.66
C LEU A 131 -0.86 -3.82 5.78
N VAL A 132 -1.96 -3.18 6.13
CA VAL A 132 -2.01 -1.72 6.32
C VAL A 132 -1.10 -1.29 7.47
N LEU A 133 -1.19 -1.96 8.61
CA LEU A 133 -0.40 -1.59 9.79
C LEU A 133 1.09 -1.84 9.61
N ASP A 134 1.51 -2.92 8.94
CA ASP A 134 2.93 -3.11 8.58
C ASP A 134 3.46 -1.92 7.77
N HIS A 135 2.68 -1.45 6.79
CA HIS A 135 3.08 -0.32 5.97
C HIS A 135 3.17 0.99 6.78
N VAL A 136 2.12 1.32 7.55
CA VAL A 136 2.06 2.57 8.33
C VAL A 136 3.13 2.61 9.42
N LEU A 137 3.36 1.48 10.09
CA LEU A 137 4.46 1.35 11.06
C LEU A 137 5.84 1.48 10.38
N GLY A 138 6.00 0.91 9.19
CA GLY A 138 7.24 0.99 8.41
C GLY A 138 7.55 2.41 7.93
N GLU A 139 6.52 3.15 7.50
CA GLU A 139 6.61 4.58 7.21
C GLU A 139 7.03 5.36 8.46
N ALA A 140 6.41 5.13 9.61
CA ALA A 140 6.82 5.80 10.86
C ALA A 140 8.26 5.43 11.28
N ALA A 141 8.69 4.19 11.05
CA ALA A 141 10.02 3.70 11.42
C ALA A 141 11.16 4.28 10.58
N SER A 142 10.87 4.65 9.33
CA SER A 142 11.87 4.99 8.32
C SER A 142 11.76 6.47 7.92
N ASP A 143 12.92 7.07 7.63
CA ASP A 143 12.99 8.34 6.91
C ASP A 143 13.93 8.18 5.70
N ARG A 144 14.07 9.25 4.89
CA ARG A 144 14.92 9.22 3.68
C ARG A 144 16.39 8.86 3.95
N ARG A 145 16.86 8.97 5.20
CA ARG A 145 18.27 8.75 5.61
C ARG A 145 18.46 7.46 6.39
N THR A 146 17.40 6.92 6.98
CA THR A 146 17.44 5.79 7.91
C THR A 146 16.42 4.74 7.49
N PRO A 147 16.69 3.96 6.43
CA PRO A 147 15.81 2.86 6.06
C PRO A 147 15.80 1.82 7.18
N ARG A 148 14.61 1.35 7.57
CA ARG A 148 14.46 0.25 8.52
C ARG A 148 13.54 -0.81 7.94
N LEU A 149 13.89 -2.07 8.16
CA LEU A 149 13.13 -3.22 7.69
C LEU A 149 12.37 -3.85 8.85
N THR A 150 11.17 -4.36 8.58
CA THR A 150 10.35 -5.07 9.57
C THR A 150 11.14 -6.26 10.14
N GLY A 151 11.33 -6.28 11.46
CA GLY A 151 11.89 -7.43 12.18
C GLY A 151 10.78 -8.28 12.79
N THR A 152 9.85 -7.64 13.50
CA THR A 152 8.68 -8.31 14.09
C THR A 152 7.54 -7.31 14.21
N ILE A 153 6.31 -7.76 13.99
CA ILE A 153 5.09 -7.02 14.33
C ILE A 153 4.22 -7.92 15.20
N THR A 154 3.75 -7.38 16.32
CA THR A 154 2.73 -8.00 17.18
C THR A 154 1.45 -7.21 17.02
N MET A 155 0.33 -7.90 16.81
CA MET A 155 -0.98 -7.28 16.62
C MET A 155 -1.99 -7.79 17.62
N ARG A 156 -2.84 -6.90 18.12
CA ARG A 156 -4.00 -7.21 18.95
C ARG A 156 -5.28 -6.74 18.25
N TYR A 157 -6.10 -7.68 17.83
CA TYR A 157 -7.43 -7.40 17.29
C TYR A 157 -8.41 -7.25 18.45
N LEU A 158 -8.75 -6.01 18.80
CA LEU A 158 -9.59 -5.68 19.95
C LEU A 158 -11.07 -5.96 19.67
N ARG A 159 -11.49 -5.70 18.42
CA ARG A 159 -12.82 -5.98 17.89
C ARG A 159 -12.76 -6.12 16.37
N THR A 160 -13.87 -6.50 15.75
CA THR A 160 -13.97 -6.53 14.29
C THR A 160 -13.92 -5.12 13.72
N THR A 161 -13.20 -4.95 12.60
CA THR A 161 -13.09 -3.68 11.87
C THR A 161 -14.15 -3.64 10.77
N ARG A 162 -15.08 -2.69 10.82
CA ARG A 162 -16.11 -2.57 9.77
C ARG A 162 -15.50 -2.15 8.44
N LEU A 163 -16.08 -2.61 7.33
CA LEU A 163 -15.79 -2.02 6.01
C LEU A 163 -16.23 -0.56 5.97
N GLY A 164 -15.57 0.26 5.13
CA GLY A 164 -15.83 1.69 4.98
C GLY A 164 -14.61 2.54 5.30
N ARG A 165 -14.87 3.74 5.82
CA ARG A 165 -13.85 4.74 6.16
C ARG A 165 -13.08 4.32 7.40
N LEU A 166 -11.75 4.30 7.30
CA LEU A 166 -10.84 3.91 8.36
C LEU A 166 -9.72 4.94 8.52
N HIS A 167 -9.12 4.92 9.71
CA HIS A 167 -7.96 5.70 10.09
C HIS A 167 -6.85 4.78 10.57
N ALA A 168 -5.61 5.03 10.15
CA ALA A 168 -4.44 4.40 10.74
C ALA A 168 -3.41 5.45 11.13
N GLU A 169 -2.78 5.26 12.29
CA GLU A 169 -1.64 6.08 12.74
C GLU A 169 -0.53 5.25 13.37
N ALA A 170 0.69 5.76 13.30
CA ALA A 170 1.86 5.18 13.93
C ALA A 170 2.89 6.24 14.34
N GLN A 171 3.70 5.92 15.34
CA GLN A 171 4.81 6.74 15.80
C GLN A 171 5.92 5.88 16.43
N ILE A 172 7.15 6.38 16.39
CA ILE A 172 8.26 5.76 17.10
C ILE A 172 8.05 5.96 18.61
N ALA A 173 7.97 4.87 19.36
CA ALA A 173 7.92 4.91 20.82
C ALA A 173 9.33 5.07 21.42
N ARG A 174 10.33 4.39 20.85
CA ARG A 174 11.74 4.49 21.27
C ARG A 174 12.69 3.91 20.22
N VAL A 175 13.96 4.30 20.30
CA VAL A 175 15.07 3.77 19.48
C VAL A 175 16.18 3.24 20.38
N GLU A 176 16.64 2.02 20.11
CA GLU A 176 17.76 1.39 20.82
C GLU A 176 18.77 0.81 19.83
N GLY A 177 19.88 1.52 19.64
CA GLY A 177 20.88 1.17 18.64
C GLY A 177 20.27 1.04 17.25
N ILE A 178 20.31 -0.17 16.69
CA ILE A 178 19.80 -0.48 15.35
C ILE A 178 18.28 -0.72 15.30
N LYS A 179 17.58 -0.72 16.44
CA LYS A 179 16.16 -1.06 16.55
C LYS A 179 15.31 0.19 16.76
N ALA A 180 14.26 0.37 15.98
CA ALA A 180 13.15 1.26 16.31
C ALA A 180 11.99 0.40 16.81
N PHE A 181 11.36 0.85 17.89
CA PHE A 181 10.12 0.30 18.40
C PHE A 181 9.02 1.29 18.05
N VAL A 182 8.08 0.85 17.24
CA VAL A 182 7.01 1.67 16.70
C VAL A 182 5.69 1.12 17.20
N VAL A 183 4.80 2.02 17.60
CA VAL A 183 3.43 1.68 18.00
C VAL A 183 2.47 2.34 17.03
N GLY A 184 1.34 1.69 16.78
CA GLY A 184 0.32 2.21 15.88
C GLY A 184 -0.99 1.46 16.01
N HIS A 185 -2.02 1.96 15.35
CA HIS A 185 -3.34 1.38 15.43
C HIS A 185 -4.16 1.62 14.17
N LEU A 186 -5.20 0.80 13.99
CA LEU A 186 -6.25 0.94 12.99
C LEU A 186 -7.58 1.20 13.72
N ALA A 187 -8.32 2.21 13.27
CA ALA A 187 -9.58 2.64 13.85
C ALA A 187 -10.67 2.80 12.78
N ASP A 188 -11.92 2.59 13.20
CA ASP A 188 -13.12 3.02 12.47
C ASP A 188 -13.81 4.16 13.26
N GLU A 189 -15.03 4.53 12.88
CA GLU A 189 -15.80 5.61 13.54
C GLU A 189 -16.04 5.39 15.05
N ASP A 190 -16.08 4.13 15.50
CA ASP A 190 -16.29 3.76 16.90
C ASP A 190 -14.97 3.66 17.69
N GLY A 191 -13.82 3.98 17.06
CA GLY A 191 -12.49 4.01 17.66
C GLY A 191 -11.59 2.82 17.27
N VAL A 192 -10.57 2.54 18.09
CA VAL A 192 -9.55 1.53 17.75
C VAL A 192 -10.13 0.13 17.61
N THR A 193 -9.71 -0.57 16.55
CA THR A 193 -10.09 -1.96 16.25
C THR A 193 -8.90 -2.89 16.34
N VAL A 194 -7.71 -2.43 15.96
CA VAL A 194 -6.47 -3.19 15.98
C VAL A 194 -5.33 -2.32 16.50
N GLU A 195 -4.58 -2.82 17.47
CA GLU A 195 -3.32 -2.23 17.95
C GLU A 195 -2.14 -3.03 17.39
N ALA A 196 -1.03 -2.35 17.11
CA ALA A 196 0.19 -3.00 16.67
C ALA A 196 1.45 -2.40 17.28
N GLU A 197 2.40 -3.27 17.61
CA GLU A 197 3.75 -2.93 18.03
C GLU A 197 4.75 -3.59 17.09
N GLY A 198 5.63 -2.79 16.49
CA GLY A 198 6.62 -3.23 15.53
C GLY A 198 8.05 -2.96 15.99
N VAL A 199 8.94 -3.90 15.69
CA VAL A 199 10.39 -3.74 15.82
C VAL A 199 10.98 -3.66 14.43
N PHE A 200 11.57 -2.52 14.09
CA PHE A 200 12.17 -2.23 12.79
C PHE A 200 13.69 -2.10 12.91
N ILE A 201 14.40 -2.74 12.01
CA ILE A 201 15.85 -2.93 12.09
C ILE A 201 16.53 -2.13 10.98
N LYS A 202 17.46 -1.24 11.34
CA LYS A 202 18.37 -0.62 10.37
C LYS A 202 19.22 -1.73 9.73
N PRO A 203 19.14 -1.98 8.42
CA PRO A 203 19.82 -3.11 7.79
C PRO A 203 21.34 -2.90 7.77
N ARG A 204 22.12 -3.97 7.61
CA ARG A 204 23.59 -3.93 7.69
C ARG A 204 24.22 -2.91 6.73
N TRP A 205 23.81 -2.91 5.46
CA TRP A 205 24.33 -2.00 4.44
C TRP A 205 24.15 -0.52 4.81
N ALA A 206 23.00 -0.14 5.36
CA ALA A 206 22.73 1.23 5.79
C ALA A 206 23.55 1.66 7.03
N ARG A 207 24.18 0.72 7.74
CA ARG A 207 25.05 1.02 8.90
C ARG A 207 26.47 1.34 8.48
N GLU A 208 26.91 0.82 7.35
CA GLU A 208 28.29 0.94 6.86
C GLU A 208 28.50 2.26 6.09
N GLU A 209 27.42 2.91 5.65
CA GLU A 209 27.42 4.21 4.97
C GLU A 209 27.33 5.43 5.91
N ALA A 210 27.25 5.22 7.23
CA ALA A 210 27.13 6.27 8.25
C ALA A 210 28.43 6.45 9.04
#